data_AF-A0A9R0RF59-F1
#
_entry.id   AF-A0A9R0RF59-F1
#
_cell.length_a   1.000
_cell.length_b   1.000
_cell.length_c   1.000
_cell.angle_alpha   90.00
_cell.angle_beta   90.00
_cell.angle_gamma   90.00
#
_symmetry.space_group_name_H-M   'P 1'
#
loop_
_entity.id
_entity.type
_entity.pdbx_description
1 polymer ?
#
loop_
_entity_poly.entity_id
_entity_poly.type
_entity_poly.pdbx_seq_one_letter_code
_entity_poly.pdbx_strand_id
1 'polypeptide(L)'
;MMSMMADLSCGASGVTVNDHQLAAPAPEDSAAAGSEKMGRGRIEIKRIENTTNRQVTFCKRRNGLLKKAYELSVLCDAEVALIVFSSRGRLYEYSNNSVKATIERYKKANSDTSNSGTVAEVNAQYYQQESSKLRQQISSLQNSNSRW
;
A
#
# COMPACT_ATOMS: atom_id res chain seq x y z
N MET A 1 -19.49 14.39 3.43
CA MET A 1 -18.15 14.05 2.91
C MET A 1 -18.18 12.71 2.17
N MET A 2 -18.75 12.66 0.96
CA MET A 2 -18.83 11.47 0.10
C MET A 2 -18.08 11.67 -1.23
N SER A 3 -17.15 12.64 -1.29
CA SER A 3 -16.61 13.17 -2.54
C SER A 3 -15.19 12.69 -2.91
N MET A 4 -14.70 11.58 -2.36
CA MET A 4 -13.36 11.04 -2.71
C MET A 4 -13.37 9.66 -3.39
N MET A 5 -14.52 9.18 -3.85
CA MET A 5 -14.60 7.99 -4.71
C MET A 5 -15.20 8.30 -6.09
N ALA A 6 -15.05 9.53 -6.56
CA ALA A 6 -15.32 9.86 -7.96
C ALA A 6 -14.15 9.31 -8.81
N ASP A 7 -14.48 8.29 -9.60
CA ASP A 7 -13.82 7.93 -10.86
C ASP A 7 -12.29 7.92 -10.89
N LEU A 8 -11.69 6.90 -10.26
CA LEU A 8 -10.50 6.30 -10.88
C LEU A 8 -10.96 5.49 -12.10
N SER A 9 -11.33 6.22 -13.16
CA SER A 9 -11.63 5.69 -14.49
C SER A 9 -10.46 4.82 -14.94
N CYS A 10 -10.78 3.54 -15.15
CA CYS A 10 -9.95 2.59 -15.83
C CYS A 10 -10.00 3.00 -17.32
N GLY A 11 -9.22 4.01 -17.71
CA GLY A 11 -9.24 4.57 -19.07
C GLY A 11 -9.11 3.48 -20.12
N ALA A 12 -10.17 3.28 -20.91
CA ALA A 12 -10.13 2.48 -22.12
C ALA A 12 -9.23 3.19 -23.13
N SER A 13 -8.35 2.44 -23.79
CA SER A 13 -7.59 2.94 -24.94
C SER A 13 -8.56 3.51 -25.99
N GLY A 14 -8.24 4.68 -26.53
CA GLY A 14 -9.07 5.43 -27.46
C GLY A 14 -9.39 4.66 -28.75
N VAL A 15 -10.66 4.73 -29.13
CA VAL A 15 -11.13 4.58 -30.50
C VAL A 15 -12.03 5.79 -30.74
N THR A 16 -11.58 6.72 -31.57
CA THR A 16 -12.40 7.83 -32.08
C THR A 16 -13.31 7.30 -33.17
N VAL A 17 -14.62 7.37 -32.98
CA VAL A 17 -15.61 7.09 -34.04
C VAL A 17 -16.19 8.44 -34.49
N ASN A 18 -16.09 8.69 -35.80
CA ASN A 18 -16.65 9.86 -36.46
C ASN A 18 -18.17 9.82 -36.47
N ASP A 19 -18.79 10.96 -36.14
CA ASP A 19 -20.21 11.26 -36.27
C ASP A 19 -20.57 11.56 -37.73
N HIS A 20 -21.49 10.77 -38.32
CA HIS A 20 -22.52 11.21 -39.27
C HIS A 20 -23.35 9.99 -39.73
N GLN A 21 -24.66 9.99 -39.44
CA GLN A 21 -25.76 9.95 -40.45
C GLN A 21 -27.10 9.43 -39.85
N LEU A 22 -28.10 10.32 -39.89
CA LEU A 22 -29.57 10.18 -39.94
C LEU A 22 -30.37 9.13 -39.12
N ALA A 23 -31.40 9.67 -38.46
CA ALA A 23 -32.52 8.99 -37.81
C ALA A 23 -33.62 8.51 -38.78
N ALA A 24 -34.28 7.40 -38.43
CA ALA A 24 -35.64 7.01 -38.85
C ALA A 24 -36.23 5.97 -37.84
N PRO A 25 -37.58 5.84 -37.74
CA PRO A 25 -38.30 5.58 -36.48
C PRO A 25 -38.55 4.09 -36.14
N ALA A 26 -38.88 3.88 -34.86
CA ALA A 26 -39.17 2.59 -34.22
C ALA A 26 -40.51 1.95 -34.63
N PRO A 27 -40.63 0.61 -34.53
CA PRO A 27 -41.86 -0.06 -34.15
C PRO A 27 -41.77 -0.57 -32.70
N GLU A 28 -42.83 -0.33 -31.93
CA GLU A 28 -43.03 -0.84 -30.58
C GLU A 28 -43.47 -2.32 -30.59
N ASP A 29 -43.31 -2.94 -29.41
CA ASP A 29 -43.78 -4.25 -28.98
C ASP A 29 -42.99 -5.51 -29.40
N SER A 30 -41.99 -5.84 -28.59
CA SER A 30 -41.91 -7.22 -28.05
C SER A 30 -41.01 -7.32 -26.81
N ALA A 31 -41.61 -7.83 -25.74
CA ALA A 31 -41.00 -8.47 -24.59
C ALA A 31 -39.96 -7.65 -23.80
N ALA A 32 -40.45 -7.03 -22.72
CA ALA A 32 -39.63 -6.74 -21.54
C ALA A 32 -39.10 -8.06 -20.95
N ALA A 33 -38.01 -8.57 -21.53
CA ALA A 33 -37.17 -9.55 -20.88
C ALA A 33 -36.49 -8.82 -19.72
N GLY A 34 -36.94 -9.10 -18.50
CA GLY A 34 -36.25 -8.69 -17.29
C GLY A 34 -34.78 -9.04 -17.45
N SER A 35 -33.93 -8.02 -17.55
CA SER A 35 -32.49 -8.18 -17.56
C SER A 35 -32.08 -8.59 -16.15
N GLU A 36 -32.25 -9.88 -15.86
CA GLU A 36 -31.66 -10.50 -14.70
C GLU A 36 -30.19 -10.11 -14.70
N LYS A 37 -29.77 -9.38 -13.67
CA LYS A 37 -28.37 -9.01 -13.48
C LYS A 37 -27.61 -10.32 -13.33
N MET A 38 -27.00 -10.78 -14.42
CA MET A 38 -26.21 -12.00 -14.47
C MET A 38 -25.26 -11.99 -13.28
N GLY A 39 -25.50 -12.91 -12.34
CA GLY A 39 -24.80 -12.96 -11.07
C GLY A 39 -23.28 -13.04 -11.26
N ARG A 40 -22.53 -12.61 -10.26
CA ARG A 40 -21.06 -12.67 -10.31
C ARG A 40 -20.62 -14.15 -10.27
N GLY A 41 -20.28 -14.71 -11.44
CA GLY A 41 -19.80 -16.09 -11.54
C GLY A 41 -18.53 -16.33 -10.71
N ARG A 42 -18.40 -17.54 -10.14
CA ARG A 42 -17.18 -17.99 -9.48
C ARG A 42 -16.04 -18.06 -10.50
N ILE A 43 -14.88 -17.52 -10.15
CA ILE A 43 -13.66 -17.63 -10.96
C ILE A 43 -12.59 -18.39 -10.16
N GLU A 44 -11.73 -19.11 -10.86
CA GLU A 44 -10.55 -19.77 -10.28
C GLU A 44 -9.51 -18.73 -9.81
N ILE A 45 -8.84 -18.99 -8.69
CA ILE A 45 -7.76 -18.12 -8.19
C ILE A 45 -6.47 -18.45 -8.93
N LYS A 46 -6.36 -17.93 -10.15
CA LYS A 46 -5.16 -17.94 -10.99
C LYS A 46 -5.02 -16.62 -11.75
N ARG A 47 -3.89 -16.41 -12.43
CA ARG A 47 -3.71 -15.25 -13.31
C ARG A 47 -4.79 -15.26 -14.39
N ILE A 48 -5.48 -14.12 -14.56
CA ILE A 48 -6.45 -13.96 -15.65
C ILE A 48 -5.65 -13.68 -16.92
N GLU A 49 -5.71 -14.56 -17.91
CA GLU A 49 -4.90 -14.42 -19.13
C GLU A 49 -5.41 -13.31 -20.05
N ASN A 50 -6.72 -13.21 -20.24
CA ASN A 50 -7.35 -12.15 -21.02
C ASN A 50 -7.04 -10.78 -20.39
N THR A 51 -6.34 -9.93 -21.14
CA THR A 51 -5.80 -8.63 -20.67
C THR A 51 -6.91 -7.65 -20.27
N THR A 52 -7.98 -7.57 -21.04
CA THR A 52 -9.15 -6.72 -20.76
C THR A 52 -9.86 -7.17 -19.48
N ASN A 53 -10.17 -8.46 -19.35
CA ASN A 53 -10.81 -9.01 -18.17
C ASN A 53 -9.92 -8.84 -16.92
N ARG A 54 -8.59 -9.00 -17.08
CA ARG A 54 -7.62 -8.77 -16.02
C ARG A 54 -7.62 -7.31 -15.58
N GLN A 55 -7.64 -6.35 -16.51
CA GLN A 55 -7.66 -4.92 -16.21
C GLN A 55 -8.95 -4.52 -15.48
N VAL A 56 -10.11 -4.95 -15.98
CA VAL A 56 -11.41 -4.70 -15.34
C VAL A 56 -11.44 -5.33 -13.94
N THR A 57 -10.97 -6.57 -13.81
CA THR A 57 -10.93 -7.28 -12.52
C THR A 57 -9.97 -6.61 -11.54
N PHE A 58 -8.80 -6.16 -12.00
CA PHE A 58 -7.86 -5.39 -11.18
C PHE A 58 -8.51 -4.12 -10.68
N CYS A 59 -9.11 -3.31 -11.56
CA CYS A 59 -9.80 -2.07 -11.19
C CYS A 59 -10.90 -2.34 -10.14
N LYS A 60 -11.73 -3.38 -10.31
CA LYS A 60 -12.78 -3.76 -9.35
C LYS A 60 -12.24 -4.30 -8.03
N ARG A 61 -11.29 -5.24 -8.05
CA ARG A 61 -10.73 -5.88 -6.85
C ARG A 61 -9.88 -4.92 -6.04
N ARG A 62 -9.04 -4.10 -6.69
CA ARG A 62 -8.26 -3.03 -6.03
C ARG A 62 -9.20 -2.10 -5.27
N ASN A 63 -10.27 -1.62 -5.89
CA ASN A 63 -11.24 -0.74 -5.23
C ASN A 63 -11.96 -1.45 -4.06
N GLY A 64 -12.34 -2.72 -4.24
CA GLY A 64 -12.93 -3.52 -3.15
C GLY A 64 -11.98 -3.71 -1.97
N LEU A 65 -10.70 -3.97 -2.24
CA LEU A 65 -9.66 -4.12 -1.22
C LEU A 65 -9.39 -2.80 -0.48
N LEU A 66 -9.32 -1.68 -1.21
CA LEU A 66 -9.19 -0.34 -0.62
C LEU A 66 -10.35 -0.02 0.33
N LYS A 67 -11.58 -0.33 -0.07
CA LYS A 67 -12.77 -0.17 0.80
C LYS A 67 -12.65 -1.02 2.06
N LYS A 68 -12.22 -2.28 1.94
CA LYS A 68 -12.04 -3.16 3.10
C LYS A 68 -10.93 -2.71 4.04
N ALA A 69 -9.81 -2.22 3.49
CA ALA A 69 -8.73 -1.63 4.28
C ALA A 69 -9.22 -0.40 5.07
N TYR A 70 -10.01 0.47 4.42
CA TYR A 70 -10.64 1.61 5.07
C TYR A 70 -11.60 1.20 6.19
N GLU A 71 -12.55 0.31 5.91
CA GLU A 71 -13.49 -0.21 6.89
C GLU A 71 -12.76 -0.76 8.13
N LEU A 72 -11.72 -1.58 7.93
CA LEU A 72 -10.94 -2.14 9.02
C LEU A 72 -10.23 -1.05 9.85
N SER A 73 -9.61 -0.08 9.18
CA SER A 73 -8.90 1.02 9.86
C SER A 73 -9.83 1.83 10.77
N VAL A 74 -11.06 2.09 10.33
CA VAL A 74 -12.03 2.89 11.08
C VAL A 74 -12.71 2.07 12.17
N LEU A 75 -13.17 0.86 11.86
CA LEU A 75 -13.95 0.04 12.80
C LEU A 75 -13.12 -0.43 14.00
N CYS A 76 -11.81 -0.63 13.80
CA CYS A 76 -10.94 -1.21 14.81
C CYS A 76 -9.82 -0.27 15.27
N ASP A 77 -9.84 1.00 14.85
CA ASP A 77 -8.76 1.98 15.09
C ASP A 77 -7.37 1.40 14.75
N ALA A 78 -7.32 0.65 13.64
CA ALA A 78 -6.12 -0.06 13.22
C ALA A 78 -5.29 0.81 12.27
N GLU A 79 -3.97 0.87 12.48
CA GLU A 79 -3.06 1.42 11.48
C GLU A 79 -2.94 0.46 10.29
N VAL A 80 -3.34 0.92 9.10
CA VAL A 80 -3.38 0.10 7.89
C VAL A 80 -2.70 0.86 6.75
N ALA A 81 -1.81 0.18 6.03
CA ALA A 81 -1.25 0.65 4.77
C ALA A 81 -1.39 -0.44 3.69
N LEU A 82 -1.76 -0.05 2.47
CA LEU A 82 -1.88 -0.90 1.30
C LEU A 82 -1.11 -0.29 0.14
N ILE A 83 -0.25 -1.08 -0.49
CA ILE A 83 0.56 -0.68 -1.65
C ILE A 83 0.31 -1.69 -2.77
N VAL A 84 -0.09 -1.22 -3.95
CA VAL A 84 -0.40 -2.06 -5.11
C VAL A 84 0.30 -1.52 -6.35
N PHE A 85 1.22 -2.31 -6.90
CA PHE A 85 1.78 -2.06 -8.23
C PHE A 85 1.01 -2.86 -9.28
N SER A 86 0.48 -2.17 -10.28
CA SER A 86 -0.08 -2.86 -11.46
C SER A 86 1.01 -3.40 -12.36
N SER A 87 0.68 -4.37 -13.22
CA SER A 87 1.61 -4.87 -14.25
C SER A 87 2.04 -3.81 -15.27
N ARG A 88 1.43 -2.62 -15.24
CA ARG A 88 1.79 -1.45 -16.06
C ARG A 88 2.71 -0.46 -15.31
N GLY A 89 3.22 -0.84 -14.14
CA GLY A 89 4.10 0.00 -13.32
C GLY A 89 3.38 1.12 -12.55
N ARG A 90 2.05 1.23 -12.63
CA ARG A 90 1.29 2.24 -11.87
C ARG A 90 1.17 1.83 -10.40
N LEU A 91 1.55 2.74 -9.51
CA LEU A 91 1.37 2.66 -8.07
C LEU A 91 -0.06 3.10 -7.68
N TYR A 92 -0.69 2.32 -6.82
CA TYR A 92 -1.92 2.67 -6.11
C TYR A 92 -1.69 2.38 -4.63
N GLU A 93 -1.97 3.35 -3.77
CA GLU A 93 -1.73 3.22 -2.34
C GLU A 93 -2.88 3.78 -1.50
N TYR A 94 -2.94 3.30 -0.26
CA TYR A 94 -3.84 3.80 0.78
C TYR A 94 -3.14 3.68 2.14
N SER A 95 -3.34 4.68 2.99
CA SER A 95 -3.00 4.64 4.41
C SER A 95 -3.94 5.57 5.16
N ASN A 96 -4.29 5.22 6.40
CA ASN A 96 -5.04 6.11 7.30
C ASN A 96 -4.14 7.17 7.98
N ASN A 97 -2.82 7.07 7.86
CA ASN A 97 -1.86 8.06 8.37
C ASN A 97 -0.84 8.45 7.29
N SER A 98 0.23 7.67 7.15
CA SER A 98 1.25 7.85 6.11
C SER A 98 1.87 6.50 5.78
N VAL A 99 1.93 6.17 4.49
CA VAL A 99 2.58 4.93 4.01
C VAL A 99 4.03 4.86 4.52
N LYS A 100 4.75 5.98 4.48
CA LYS A 100 6.13 6.07 4.97
C LYS A 100 6.21 5.77 6.47
N ALA A 101 5.34 6.37 7.28
CA ALA A 101 5.31 6.14 8.72
C ALA A 101 4.99 4.69 9.07
N THR A 102 4.03 4.07 8.38
CA THR A 102 3.68 2.66 8.59
C THR A 102 4.83 1.73 8.20
N ILE A 103 5.55 2.02 7.11
CA ILE A 103 6.76 1.27 6.72
C ILE A 103 7.87 1.42 7.78
N GLU A 104 8.09 2.63 8.30
CA GLU A 104 9.08 2.88 9.36
C GLU A 104 8.73 2.11 10.64
N ARG A 105 7.46 2.13 11.04
CA ARG A 105 6.94 1.34 12.18
C ARG A 105 7.14 -0.16 11.96
N TYR A 106 6.86 -0.67 10.77
CA TYR A 106 7.10 -2.07 10.40
C TYR A 106 8.58 -2.44 10.49
N LYS A 107 9.47 -1.61 9.94
CA LYS A 107 10.93 -1.82 10.03
C LYS A 107 11.37 -1.88 11.49
N LYS A 108 10.92 -0.94 12.32
CA LYS A 108 11.23 -0.92 13.76
C LYS A 108 10.74 -2.19 14.46
N ALA A 109 9.49 -2.60 14.27
CA ALA A 109 8.95 -3.81 14.90
C ALA A 109 9.70 -5.09 14.48
N ASN A 110 10.15 -5.16 13.22
CA ASN A 110 10.91 -6.31 12.72
C ASN A 110 12.38 -6.29 13.17
N SER A 111 12.96 -5.10 13.31
CA SER A 111 14.26 -4.90 13.96
C SER A 111 14.20 -5.27 15.44
N ASP A 112 13.15 -4.87 16.17
CA ASP A 112 12.95 -5.21 17.59
C ASP A 112 12.78 -6.72 17.79
N THR A 113 12.15 -7.42 16.83
CA THR A 113 12.06 -8.90 16.82
C THR A 113 13.42 -9.57 16.57
N SER A 114 14.33 -8.87 15.86
CA SER A 114 15.72 -9.30 15.65
C SER A 114 16.65 -8.83 16.78
N ASN A 115 16.19 -7.88 17.61
CA ASN A 115 16.92 -7.18 18.65
C ASN A 115 16.32 -7.44 20.04
N SER A 116 16.13 -8.71 20.39
CA SER A 116 16.79 -9.12 21.63
C SER A 116 18.28 -8.93 21.37
N GLY A 117 18.79 -7.73 21.64
CA GLY A 117 20.07 -7.22 21.10
C GLY A 117 21.09 -8.34 20.99
N THR A 118 21.65 -8.52 19.79
CA THR A 118 22.60 -9.62 19.60
C THR A 118 23.69 -9.46 20.65
N VAL A 119 24.18 -10.57 21.21
CA VAL A 119 25.25 -10.53 22.24
C VAL A 119 26.42 -9.65 21.77
N ALA A 120 26.66 -9.58 20.46
CA ALA A 120 27.63 -8.68 19.84
C ALA A 120 27.34 -7.18 20.06
N GLU A 121 26.10 -6.72 19.94
CA GLU A 121 25.73 -5.30 20.14
C GLU A 121 25.77 -4.91 21.61
N VAL A 122 25.32 -5.80 22.50
CA VAL A 122 25.41 -5.59 23.96
C VAL A 122 26.88 -5.53 24.39
N ASN A 123 27.71 -6.43 23.88
CA ASN A 123 29.15 -6.43 24.14
C ASN A 123 29.83 -5.19 23.54
N ALA A 124 29.46 -4.77 22.33
CA ALA A 124 30.01 -3.58 21.70
C ALA A 124 29.70 -2.32 22.52
N GLN A 125 28.46 -2.18 23.01
CA GLN A 125 28.08 -1.07 23.90
C GLN A 125 28.85 -1.12 25.23
N TYR A 126 29.03 -2.30 25.82
CA TYR A 126 29.82 -2.47 27.03
C TYR A 126 31.27 -2.00 26.85
N TYR A 127 31.97 -2.51 25.82
CA TYR A 127 33.35 -2.11 25.54
C TYR A 127 33.48 -0.63 25.16
N GLN A 128 32.48 -0.07 24.48
CA GLN A 128 32.46 1.35 24.15
C GLN A 128 32.40 2.21 25.43
N GLN A 129 31.54 1.87 26.39
CA GLN A 129 31.47 2.56 27.69
C GLN A 129 32.78 2.42 28.49
N GLU A 130 33.36 1.22 28.53
CA GLU A 130 34.64 0.98 29.21
C GLU A 130 35.77 1.80 28.59
N SER A 131 35.84 1.86 27.25
CA SER A 131 36.83 2.69 26.55
C SER A 131 36.64 4.19 26.84
N SER A 132 35.39 4.63 27.02
CA SER A 132 35.07 6.03 27.34
C SER A 132 35.59 6.40 28.73
N LYS A 133 35.38 5.53 29.71
CA LYS A 133 35.87 5.71 31.09
C LYS A 133 37.39 5.74 31.13
N LEU A 134 38.05 4.80 30.44
CA LEU A 134 39.51 4.75 30.36
C LEU A 134 40.08 6.01 29.69
N ARG A 135 39.47 6.50 28.61
CA ARG A 135 39.88 7.76 27.96
C ARG A 135 39.74 8.97 28.88
N GLN A 136 38.66 9.04 29.65
CA GLN A 136 38.47 10.10 30.66
C GLN A 136 39.54 10.04 31.75
N GLN A 137 39.87 8.85 32.26
CA GLN A 137 40.93 8.66 33.23
C GLN A 137 42.30 9.10 32.69
N ILE A 138 42.65 8.67 31.46
CA ILE A 138 43.90 9.08 30.81
C ILE A 138 43.97 10.60 30.68
N SER A 139 42.90 11.24 30.21
CA SER A 139 42.85 12.70 30.08
C SER A 139 43.04 13.41 31.43
N SER A 140 42.42 12.90 32.49
CA SER A 140 42.56 13.47 33.84
C SER A 140 43.98 13.36 34.40
N LEU A 141 44.66 12.25 34.14
CA LEU A 141 46.05 12.01 34.56
C LEU A 141 47.01 12.88 33.76
N GLN A 142 46.81 13.00 32.45
CA GLN A 142 47.61 13.87 31.58
C GLN A 142 47.48 15.33 32.00
N ASN A 143 46.27 15.81 32.31
CA ASN A 143 46.04 17.17 32.81
C ASN A 143 46.65 17.41 34.19
N SER A 144 46.69 16.39 35.04
CA SER A 144 47.31 16.49 36.36
C SER A 144 48.84 16.55 36.24
N ASN A 145 49.42 15.73 35.37
CA ASN A 145 50.87 15.63 35.19
C ASN A 145 51.48 16.81 34.40
N SER A 146 50.67 17.52 33.62
CA SER A 146 51.09 18.73 32.88
C SER A 146 50.93 20.03 33.69
N ARG A 147 50.44 19.94 34.93
CA ARG A 147 50.30 21.06 35.88
C ARG A 147 51.44 21.14 36.91
N TRP A 148 52.42 20.24 36.83
CA TRP A 148 53.68 20.26 37.57
C TRP A 148 54.83 20.58 36.62
#